data_AF-A0A8S4S869-F1
#
_entry.id   AF-A0A8S4S869-F1
#
_cell.length_a   1.000
_cell.length_b   1.000
_cell.length_c   1.000
_cell.angle_alpha   90.00
_cell.angle_beta   90.00
_cell.angle_gamma   90.00
#
_symmetry.space_group_name_H-M   'P 1'
#
loop_
_entity.id
_entity.type
_entity.pdbx_description
1 polymer ?
#
loop_
_entity_poly.entity_id
_entity_poly.type
_entity_poly.pdbx_seq_one_letter_code
_entity_poly.pdbx_strand_id
1 'polypeptide(L)' 'MECKDEQMAMQRAMLGVSLRDIIRNVESRRRTRVNDIAQRVAKLKWLWAGQMVPREDGRWVPEVLE' A
#
# COMPACT_ATOMS: atom_id res chain seq x y z
N MET A 1 6.31 13.56 -8.28
CA MET A 1 7.06 12.29 -8.31
C MET A 1 6.34 11.39 -7.33
N GLU A 2 5.43 10.57 -7.85
CA GLU A 2 4.39 9.92 -7.06
C GLU A 2 4.74 8.46 -6.80
N CYS A 3 4.35 7.94 -5.64
CA CYS A 3 4.47 6.55 -5.17
C CYS A 3 4.11 5.47 -6.21
N LYS A 4 3.36 5.85 -7.25
CA LYS A 4 2.94 5.01 -8.36
C LYS A 4 4.11 4.58 -9.25
N ASP A 5 5.07 5.45 -9.53
CA ASP A 5 6.20 5.14 -10.42
C ASP A 5 7.21 4.19 -9.74
N GLU A 6 7.49 4.45 -8.46
CA GLU A 6 8.34 3.60 -7.62
C GLU A 6 7.75 2.18 -7.48
N GLN A 7 6.42 2.08 -7.28
CA GLN A 7 5.75 0.78 -7.24
C GLN A 7 5.83 0.02 -8.57
N MET A 8 5.74 0.71 -9.71
CA MET A 8 5.87 0.06 -11.01
C MET A 8 7.31 -0.42 -11.27
N ALA A 9 8.31 0.35 -10.86
CA ALA A 9 9.71 -0.06 -10.91
C ALA A 9 9.95 -1.31 -10.04
N MET A 10 9.43 -1.31 -8.81
CA MET A 10 9.50 -2.45 -7.90
C MET A 10 8.81 -3.70 -8.49
N GLN A 11 7.60 -3.56 -9.03
CA GLN A 11 6.88 -4.69 -9.65
C GLN A 11 7.64 -5.29 -10.83
N ARG A 12 8.31 -4.47 -11.63
CA ARG A 12 9.15 -4.94 -12.74
C ARG A 12 10.37 -5.70 -12.24
N ALA A 13 11.02 -5.21 -11.18
CA ALA A 13 12.14 -5.91 -10.55
C ALA A 13 11.71 -7.27 -9.94
N MET A 14 10.57 -7.33 -9.25
CA MET A 14 10.02 -8.57 -8.69
C MET A 14 9.69 -9.62 -9.76
N LEU A 15 9.24 -9.18 -10.94
CA LEU A 15 8.90 -10.05 -12.06
C LEU A 15 10.08 -10.31 -13.00
N GLY A 16 11.24 -9.68 -12.79
CA GLY A 16 12.42 -9.81 -13.64
C GLY A 16 12.24 -9.27 -15.07
N VAL A 17 11.31 -8.33 -15.28
CA VAL A 17 10.94 -7.82 -16.61
C VAL A 17 11.55 -6.47 -16.89
N SER A 18 12.06 -6.31 -18.11
CA SER A 18 12.71 -5.10 -18.58
C SER A 18 11.71 -4.16 -19.27
N LEU A 19 12.11 -2.91 -19.49
CA LEU A 19 11.31 -1.96 -20.27
C LEU A 19 11.12 -2.39 -21.73
N ARG A 20 11.97 -3.31 -22.23
CA ARG A 20 11.92 -3.82 -23.62
C ARG A 20 10.82 -4.86 -23.84
N ASP A 21 10.31 -5.45 -22.76
CA ASP A 21 9.24 -6.43 -22.85
C ASP A 21 7.87 -5.78 -23.12
N ILE A 22 7.78 -4.43 -23.06
CA ILE A 22 6.60 -3.60 -23.34
C ILE A 22 5.34 -4.18 -22.66
N ILE A 23 5.51 -4.69 -21.44
CA ILE A 23 4.41 -5.26 -20.67
C ILE A 23 3.54 -4.12 -20.17
N ARG A 24 2.24 -4.22 -20.45
CA ARG A 24 1.25 -3.26 -19.97
C ARG A 24 1.21 -3.28 -18.45
N ASN A 25 1.19 -2.10 -17.84
CA ASN A 25 1.13 -1.93 -16.39
C ASN A 25 -0.06 -2.69 -15.74
N VAL A 26 -1.17 -2.88 -16.48
CA VAL A 26 -2.33 -3.65 -16.04
C VAL A 26 -1.98 -5.13 -15.81
N GLU A 27 -1.16 -5.71 -16.67
CA GLU A 27 -0.75 -7.12 -16.57
C GLU A 27 0.24 -7.33 -15.42
N SER A 28 1.18 -6.40 -15.21
CA SER A 28 2.09 -6.43 -14.06
C SER A 28 1.32 -6.35 -12.74
N ARG A 29 0.27 -5.53 -12.68
CA ARG A 29 -0.62 -5.41 -11.52
C ARG A 29 -1.45 -6.68 -11.29
N ARG A 30 -1.96 -7.31 -12.36
CA ARG A 30 -2.72 -8.56 -12.27
C ARG A 30 -1.89 -9.72 -11.70
N ARG A 31 -0.62 -9.82 -12.11
CA ARG A 31 0.29 -10.88 -11.66
C ARG A 31 0.73 -10.72 -10.22
N THR A 32 1.01 -9.48 -9.80
CA THR A 32 1.58 -9.21 -8.48
C THR A 32 0.55 -8.89 -7.39
N ARG A 33 -0.66 -8.43 -7.76
CA ARG A 33 -1.74 -7.97 -6.83
C ARG A 33 -1.28 -6.93 -5.80
N VAL A 34 -0.17 -6.25 -6.05
CA VAL A 34 0.44 -5.25 -5.14
C VAL A 34 -0.49 -4.05 -4.89
N ASN A 35 -1.37 -3.73 -5.84
CA ASN A 35 -2.35 -2.66 -5.68
C ASN A 35 -3.34 -2.94 -4.52
N ASP A 36 -3.77 -4.19 -4.36
CA ASP A 36 -4.71 -4.59 -3.31
C ASP A 36 -4.05 -4.46 -1.93
N ILE A 37 -2.75 -4.78 -1.85
CA ILE A 37 -1.95 -4.62 -0.63
C ILE A 37 -1.80 -3.14 -0.28
N ALA A 38 -1.45 -2.28 -1.25
CA ALA A 38 -1.33 -0.84 -1.02
C ALA A 38 -2.64 -0.24 -0.51
N GLN A 39 -3.78 -0.63 -1.10
CA GLN A 39 -5.10 -0.19 -0.63
C GLN A 39 -5.42 -0.72 0.78
N ARG A 40 -5.06 -1.98 1.08
CA ARG A 40 -5.26 -2.57 2.41
C ARG A 40 -4.40 -1.88 3.47
N VAL A 41 -3.14 -1.58 3.17
CA VAL A 41 -2.24 -0.82 4.05
C VAL A 41 -2.78 0.59 4.28
N ALA A 42 -3.23 1.27 3.22
CA ALA A 42 -3.84 2.60 3.35
C ALA A 42 -5.09 2.56 4.23
N LYS A 43 -5.96 1.55 4.05
CA LYS A 43 -7.16 1.35 4.87
C LYS A 43 -6.81 1.06 6.33
N LEU A 44 -5.82 0.21 6.58
CA LEU A 44 -5.37 -0.11 7.94
C LEU A 44 -4.76 1.11 8.63
N LYS A 45 -3.94 1.89 7.92
CA LYS A 45 -3.40 3.16 8.43
C LYS A 45 -4.52 4.14 8.77
N TRP A 46 -5.54 4.25 7.91
CA TRP A 46 -6.69 5.11 8.17
C TRP A 46 -7.53 4.63 9.36
N LEU A 47 -7.77 3.32 9.48
CA LEU A 47 -8.49 2.75 10.63
C LEU A 47 -7.72 2.95 11.92
N TRP A 48 -6.41 2.72 11.91
CA TRP A 48 -5.54 2.98 13.06
C TRP A 48 -5.56 4.47 13.45
N ALA A 49 -5.43 5.38 12.48
CA ALA A 49 -5.54 6.82 12.74
C ALA A 49 -6.93 7.20 13.30
N GLY A 50 -8.00 6.55 12.81
CA GLY A 50 -9.37 6.74 13.31
C GLY A 50 -9.56 6.19 14.73
N GLN A 51 -8.91 5.07 15.07
CA GLN A 51 -8.87 4.53 16.42
C GLN A 51 -8.03 5.40 17.37
N MET A 52 -7.03 6.11 16.83
CA MET A 52 -6.22 7.07 17.59
C MET A 52 -6.93 8.41 17.84
N VAL A 53 -8.12 8.64 17.28
CA VAL A 53 -8.90 9.84 17.62
C VAL A 53 -9.27 9.77 19.12
N PRO A 54 -8.92 10.79 19.92
CA PRO A 54 -9.30 10.84 21.32
C PRO A 54 -10.82 10.71 21.43
N ARG A 55 -11.32 9.83 22.31
CA ARG A 55 -12.73 9.91 22.73
C ARG A 55 -12.97 11.30 23.34
N GLU A 56 -14.21 11.78 23.35
CA GLU A 56 -14.59 13.09 23.92
C GLU A 56 -14.03 13.36 25.33
N ASP A 57 -13.63 12.29 26.05
CA ASP A 57 -13.00 12.31 27.37
C ASP A 57 -11.47 12.58 27.37
N GLY A 58 -10.85 12.88 26.23
CA GLY A 58 -9.43 13.30 26.14
C GLY A 58 -8.39 12.20 26.43
N ARG A 59 -8.80 10.93 26.53
CA ARG A 59 -7.90 9.80 26.76
C ARG A 59 -7.53 9.13 25.44
N TRP A 60 -6.22 8.98 25.19
CA TRP A 60 -5.72 8.17 24.08
C TRP A 60 -6.04 6.69 24.34
N VAL A 61 -6.39 5.95 23.28
CA VAL A 61 -6.64 4.51 23.37
C VAL A 61 -5.34 3.81 23.78
N PRO A 62 -5.34 2.91 24.79
CA PRO A 62 -4.14 2.21 25.18
C PRO A 62 -3.58 1.43 23.98
N GLU A 63 -2.27 1.57 23.78
CA GLU A 63 -1.48 0.94 22.73
C GLU A 63 -1.79 -0.56 22.66
N VAL A 64 -2.41 -1.00 21.56
CA VAL A 64 -2.59 -2.44 21.29
C VAL A 64 -1.25 -2.98 20.79
N LEU A 65 -0.44 -3.47 21.72
CA LEU A 65 0.65 -4.41 21.48
C LEU A 65 0.11 -5.82 21.71
N GLU A 66 -0.32 -6.49 20.63
CA GLU A 66 -0.26 -7.96 20.45
C GLU A 66 -0.60 -8.35 19.00
#